data_AF-A5ZP63-F1
#
_entry.id   AF-A5ZP63-F1
#
_cell.length_a   1.000
_cell.length_b   1.000
_cell.length_c   1.000
_cell.angle_alpha   90.00
_cell.angle_beta   90.00
_cell.angle_gamma   90.00
#
_symmetry.space_group_name_H-M   'P 1'
#
loop_
_entity.id
_entity.type
_entity.pdbx_description
1 polymer ?
#
loop_
_entity_poly.entity_id
_entity_poly.type
_entity_poly.pdbx_seq_one_letter_code
_entity_poly.pdbx_strand_id
1 'polypeptide(L)'
;MNQIESQWDKLLKIKTTGRDDSRSDQYRYPYEPTQYLVLERLANSGLISKKNTVLDYGTGKGRVCFYLSYQTRCRSVGVEYDERIFSAAESNREHAVSGRRVSFELTGAEEYAVPTDVDRCYFLIRFL
;
A
#
# COMPACT_ATOMS: atom_id res chain seq x y z
N MET A 1 -7.48 -16.72 11.92
CA MET A 1 -7.23 -15.89 10.73
C MET A 1 -8.35 -14.88 10.63
N ASN A 2 -8.05 -13.58 10.63
CA ASN A 2 -9.08 -12.54 10.60
C ASN A 2 -9.85 -12.64 9.26
N GLN A 3 -11.13 -13.02 9.31
CA GLN A 3 -11.91 -13.33 8.10
C GLN A 3 -12.01 -12.13 7.16
N ILE A 4 -12.18 -10.93 7.72
CA ILE A 4 -12.31 -9.66 6.99
C ILE A 4 -11.08 -9.38 6.13
N GLU A 5 -9.89 -9.55 6.72
CA GLU A 5 -8.61 -9.34 6.04
C GLU A 5 -8.46 -10.21 4.80
N SER A 6 -8.81 -11.50 4.94
CA SER A 6 -8.74 -12.45 3.83
C SER A 6 -9.82 -12.22 2.77
N GLN A 7 -10.99 -11.70 3.15
CA GLN A 7 -12.08 -11.40 2.23
C GLN A 7 -11.73 -10.21 1.34
N TRP A 8 -11.15 -9.16 1.91
CA TRP A 8 -10.68 -8.01 1.14
C TRP A 8 -9.58 -8.37 0.16
N ASP A 9 -8.56 -9.12 0.60
CA ASP A 9 -7.50 -9.61 -0.29
C ASP A 9 -8.08 -10.41 -1.48
N LYS A 10 -9.04 -11.31 -1.22
CA LYS A 10 -9.76 -12.05 -2.26
C LYS A 10 -10.55 -11.14 -3.21
N LEU A 11 -11.28 -10.16 -2.67
CA LEU A 11 -12.07 -9.22 -3.46
C LEU A 11 -11.18 -8.37 -4.38
N LEU A 12 -10.04 -7.91 -3.86
CA LEU A 12 -9.09 -7.08 -4.58
C LEU A 12 -8.15 -7.88 -5.49
N LYS A 13 -8.15 -9.22 -5.38
CA LYS A 13 -7.26 -10.16 -6.07
C LYS A 13 -5.77 -9.94 -5.75
N ILE A 14 -5.48 -9.71 -4.48
CA ILE A 14 -4.11 -9.46 -3.97
C ILE A 14 -3.80 -10.35 -2.78
N LYS A 15 -2.51 -10.54 -2.49
CA LYS A 15 -2.00 -11.27 -1.34
C LYS A 15 -1.12 -10.35 -0.51
N THR A 16 -1.75 -9.68 0.44
CA THR A 16 -1.12 -8.70 1.33
C THR A 16 -1.20 -9.09 2.80
N THR A 17 -2.11 -9.99 3.18
CA THR A 17 -2.16 -10.55 4.53
C THR A 17 -0.84 -11.23 4.94
N GLY A 18 -0.67 -11.36 6.26
CA GLY A 18 0.48 -12.01 6.88
C GLY A 18 1.60 -11.04 7.21
N ARG A 19 2.26 -11.30 8.33
CA ARG A 19 3.48 -10.60 8.76
C ARG A 19 4.68 -11.27 8.10
N ASP A 20 5.69 -10.48 7.76
CA ASP A 20 6.98 -10.98 7.30
C ASP A 20 8.11 -10.28 8.06
N ASP A 21 8.82 -11.05 8.88
CA ASP A 21 9.92 -10.60 9.75
C ASP A 21 11.29 -11.15 9.33
N SER A 22 11.36 -11.92 8.24
CA SER A 22 12.57 -12.64 7.80
C SER A 22 13.79 -11.77 7.51
N ARG A 23 13.61 -10.48 7.22
CA ARG A 23 14.68 -9.49 7.01
C ARG A 23 14.59 -8.27 7.92
N SER A 24 13.84 -8.39 9.02
CA SER A 24 13.72 -7.31 9.99
C SER A 24 14.94 -7.22 10.91
N ASP A 25 15.34 -5.99 11.25
CA ASP A 25 16.43 -5.69 12.17
C ASP A 25 16.10 -4.41 12.99
N GLN A 26 17.08 -3.86 13.72
CA GLN A 26 16.89 -2.68 14.57
C GLN A 26 16.48 -1.42 13.79
N TYR A 27 16.80 -1.34 12.50
CA TYR A 27 16.49 -0.21 11.62
C TYR A 27 15.40 -0.55 10.59
N ARG A 28 15.15 -1.85 10.36
CA ARG A 28 14.20 -2.36 9.38
C ARG A 28 13.06 -3.10 10.04
N TYR A 29 11.92 -2.44 10.12
CA TYR A 29 10.74 -3.04 10.72
C TYR A 29 10.16 -4.18 9.87
N PRO A 30 9.54 -5.19 10.51
CA PRO A 30 8.86 -6.26 9.80
C PRO A 30 7.67 -5.71 9.03
N TYR A 31 7.41 -6.32 7.87
CA TYR A 31 6.21 -6.04 7.08
C TYR A 31 4.98 -6.46 7.87
N GLU A 32 4.11 -5.50 8.11
CA GLU A 32 2.77 -5.72 8.62
C GLU A 32 1.82 -4.77 7.90
N PRO A 33 0.77 -5.28 7.25
CA PRO A 33 -0.10 -4.42 6.49
C PRO A 33 -1.04 -3.62 7.39
N THR A 34 -1.37 -2.40 6.97
CA THR A 34 -2.44 -1.60 7.61
C THR A 34 -3.75 -2.38 7.56
N GLN A 35 -4.45 -2.50 8.69
CA GLN A 35 -5.75 -3.19 8.78
C GLN A 35 -6.80 -2.53 7.86
N TYR A 36 -7.63 -3.34 7.21
CA TYR A 36 -8.64 -2.81 6.28
C TYR A 36 -9.65 -1.88 6.96
N LEU A 37 -9.98 -2.10 8.23
CA LEU A 37 -10.87 -1.22 9.00
C LEU A 37 -10.35 0.22 9.08
N VAL A 38 -9.02 0.41 9.18
CA VAL A 38 -8.41 1.74 9.18
C VAL A 38 -8.53 2.38 7.80
N LEU A 39 -8.31 1.60 6.75
CA LEU A 39 -8.41 2.07 5.37
C LEU A 39 -9.86 2.41 4.99
N GLU A 40 -10.85 1.66 5.47
CA GLU A 40 -12.28 1.97 5.32
C GLU A 40 -12.62 3.35 5.89
N ARG A 41 -12.13 3.64 7.11
CA ARG A 41 -12.34 4.97 7.72
C ARG A 41 -11.67 6.07 6.91
N LEU A 42 -10.45 5.85 6.44
CA LEU A 42 -9.72 6.82 5.62
C LEU A 42 -10.43 7.08 4.28
N ALA A 43 -10.82 6.03 3.55
CA ALA A 43 -11.50 6.18 2.26
C ALA A 43 -12.85 6.89 2.39
N ASN A 44 -13.59 6.63 3.48
CA ASN A 44 -14.89 7.24 3.74
C ASN A 44 -14.81 8.66 4.32
N SER A 45 -13.63 9.16 4.66
CA SER A 45 -13.45 10.52 5.20
C SER A 45 -13.71 11.64 4.19
N GLY A 46 -13.70 11.34 2.89
CA GLY A 46 -13.79 12.33 1.81
C GLY A 46 -12.49 13.07 1.50
N LEU A 47 -11.38 12.77 2.20
CA LEU A 47 -10.07 13.41 1.98
C LEU A 47 -9.40 12.99 0.67
N ILE A 48 -9.73 11.79 0.16
CA ILE A 48 -9.16 11.18 -1.04
C ILE A 48 -10.29 10.91 -2.03
N SER A 49 -10.07 11.32 -3.28
CA SER A 49 -11.02 11.21 -4.38
C SER A 49 -10.33 10.75 -5.65
N LYS A 50 -11.12 10.47 -6.68
CA LYS A 50 -10.62 10.08 -8.02
C LYS A 50 -9.67 11.08 -8.69
N LYS A 51 -9.62 12.34 -8.22
CA LYS A 51 -8.75 13.38 -8.78
C LYS A 51 -7.34 13.35 -8.18
N ASN A 52 -7.17 12.67 -7.04
CA ASN A 52 -5.94 12.66 -6.29
C ASN A 52 -4.96 11.62 -6.82
N THR A 53 -3.68 11.89 -6.58
CA THR A 53 -2.59 10.91 -6.69
C THR A 53 -2.01 10.73 -5.29
N VAL A 54 -2.12 9.51 -4.76
CA VAL A 54 -1.66 9.16 -3.41
C VAL A 54 -0.27 8.55 -3.49
N LEU A 55 0.68 9.07 -2.71
CA LEU A 55 1.99 8.46 -2.51
C LEU A 55 2.01 7.70 -1.18
N ASP A 56 2.36 6.42 -1.22
CA ASP A 56 2.41 5.51 -0.07
C ASP A 56 3.85 5.08 0.18
N TYR A 57 4.48 5.66 1.20
CA TYR A 57 5.85 5.33 1.57
C TYR A 57 5.89 4.13 2.51
N GLY A 58 6.69 3.13 2.17
CA GLY A 58 6.67 1.84 2.85
C GLY A 58 5.39 1.07 2.49
N THR A 59 5.07 1.01 1.19
CA THR A 59 3.82 0.44 0.69
C THR A 59 3.70 -1.06 0.96
N GLY A 60 4.81 -1.73 1.25
CA GLY A 60 4.87 -3.15 1.47
C GLY A 60 4.37 -3.90 0.24
N LYS A 61 3.45 -4.86 0.43
CA LYS A 61 2.84 -5.62 -0.68
C LYS A 61 1.75 -4.84 -1.44
N GLY A 62 1.60 -3.53 -1.19
CA GLY A 62 0.74 -2.63 -1.96
C GLY A 62 -0.69 -2.44 -1.45
N ARG A 63 -1.03 -2.95 -0.25
CA ARG A 63 -2.43 -2.97 0.24
C ARG A 63 -3.12 -1.61 0.18
N VAL A 64 -2.47 -0.58 0.70
CA VAL A 64 -3.05 0.77 0.81
C VAL A 64 -3.33 1.31 -0.58
N CYS A 65 -2.35 1.23 -1.49
CA CYS A 65 -2.48 1.60 -2.88
C CYS A 65 -3.67 0.90 -3.56
N PHE A 66 -3.75 -0.44 -3.47
CA PHE A 66 -4.82 -1.20 -4.11
C PHE A 66 -6.19 -0.85 -3.55
N TYR A 67 -6.31 -0.74 -2.22
CA TYR A 67 -7.56 -0.45 -1.55
C TYR A 67 -8.06 0.96 -1.87
N LEU A 68 -7.22 1.98 -1.73
CA LEU A 68 -7.61 3.37 -2.00
C LEU A 68 -7.95 3.59 -3.47
N SER A 69 -7.15 3.03 -4.39
CA SER A 69 -7.44 3.09 -5.83
C SER A 69 -8.70 2.31 -6.21
N TYR A 70 -9.07 1.27 -5.46
CA TYR A 70 -10.35 0.58 -5.66
C TYR A 70 -11.55 1.40 -5.16
N GLN A 71 -11.50 1.86 -3.90
CA GLN A 71 -12.62 2.55 -3.26
C GLN A 71 -12.86 3.96 -3.82
N THR A 72 -11.79 4.74 -3.96
CA THR A 72 -11.88 6.17 -4.31
C THR A 72 -11.62 6.44 -5.78
N ARG A 73 -11.06 5.45 -6.50
CA ARG A 73 -10.56 5.56 -7.88
C ARG A 73 -9.38 6.51 -8.06
N CYS A 74 -8.69 6.90 -6.99
CA CYS A 74 -7.44 7.67 -7.07
C CYS A 74 -6.35 6.87 -7.80
N ARG A 75 -5.32 7.58 -8.27
CA ARG A 75 -4.04 6.95 -8.61
C ARG A 75 -3.22 6.77 -7.34
N SER A 76 -2.38 5.74 -7.31
CA SER A 76 -1.47 5.50 -6.20
C SER A 76 -0.07 5.15 -6.70
N VAL A 77 0.94 5.70 -6.04
CA VAL A 77 2.35 5.35 -6.21
C VAL A 77 2.82 4.78 -4.87
N GLY A 78 3.31 3.55 -4.87
CA GLY A 78 3.85 2.94 -3.66
C GLY A 78 5.37 2.82 -3.73
N VAL A 79 6.06 3.17 -2.64
CA VAL A 79 7.52 3.08 -2.53
C VAL A 79 7.87 1.97 -1.55
N GLU A 80 8.69 1.03 -1.99
CA GLU A 80 9.19 -0.09 -1.16
C GLU A 80 10.66 -0.36 -1.48
N TYR A 81 11.48 -0.52 -0.45
CA TYR A 81 12.93 -0.70 -0.61
C TYR A 81 13.33 -2.18 -0.64
N ASP A 82 12.56 -3.07 0.00
CA ASP A 82 12.87 -4.49 0.01
C ASP A 82 12.44 -5.15 -1.30
N GLU A 83 13.42 -5.59 -2.11
CA GLU A 83 13.19 -6.20 -3.43
C GLU A 83 12.18 -7.36 -3.43
N ARG A 84 12.13 -8.17 -2.37
CA ARG A 84 11.22 -9.32 -2.29
C ARG A 84 9.80 -8.87 -1.99
N ILE A 85 9.64 -7.88 -1.11
CA ILE A 85 8.32 -7.29 -0.80
C ILE A 85 7.82 -6.51 -2.03
N PHE A 86 8.69 -5.73 -2.67
CA PHE A 86 8.41 -5.05 -3.93
C PHE A 86 7.97 -6.03 -5.02
N SER A 87 8.70 -7.13 -5.21
CA SER A 87 8.33 -8.17 -6.18
C SER A 87 6.94 -8.77 -5.90
N ALA A 88 6.59 -8.95 -4.62
CA ALA A 88 5.24 -9.37 -4.24
C ALA A 88 4.18 -8.29 -4.53
N ALA A 89 4.51 -7.01 -4.37
CA ALA A 89 3.64 -5.89 -4.74
C ALA A 89 3.39 -5.84 -6.25
N GLU A 90 4.44 -5.97 -7.06
CA GLU A 90 4.35 -6.05 -8.52
C GLU A 90 3.53 -7.26 -8.99
N SER A 91 3.75 -8.44 -8.40
CA SER A 91 2.93 -9.62 -8.69
C SER A 91 1.45 -9.40 -8.33
N ASN A 92 1.16 -8.71 -7.21
CA ASN A 92 -0.21 -8.32 -6.89
C ASN A 92 -0.77 -7.34 -7.93
N ARG A 93 0.04 -6.39 -8.43
CA ARG A 93 -0.37 -5.35 -9.40
C ARG A 93 -0.89 -5.94 -10.70
N GLU A 94 -0.28 -7.03 -11.18
CA GLU A 94 -0.66 -7.71 -12.42
C GLU A 94 -2.09 -8.27 -12.37
N HIS A 95 -2.58 -8.65 -11.19
CA HIS A 95 -3.86 -9.33 -11.01
C HIS A 95 -4.91 -8.50 -10.28
N ALA A 96 -4.48 -7.43 -9.59
CA ALA A 96 -5.34 -6.58 -8.79
C ALA A 96 -6.46 -5.91 -9.61
N VAL A 97 -7.65 -5.81 -9.02
CA VAL A 97 -8.81 -5.14 -9.64
C VAL A 97 -8.49 -3.69 -10.01
N SER A 98 -7.73 -2.99 -9.17
CA SER A 98 -7.31 -1.60 -9.35
C SER A 98 -5.86 -1.45 -9.86
N GLY A 99 -5.21 -2.54 -10.29
CA GLY A 99 -3.77 -2.56 -10.63
C GLY A 99 -3.34 -1.54 -11.69
N ARG A 100 -4.22 -1.19 -12.65
CA ARG A 100 -3.94 -0.17 -13.68
C ARG A 100 -3.82 1.26 -13.14
N ARG A 101 -4.20 1.51 -11.88
CA ARG A 101 -4.12 2.82 -11.22
C ARG A 101 -2.99 2.90 -10.21
N VAL A 102 -2.24 1.81 -10.06
CA VAL A 102 -1.19 1.67 -9.06
C VAL A 102 0.13 1.46 -9.81
N SER A 103 1.17 2.16 -9.38
CA SER A 103 2.56 1.91 -9.77
C SER A 103 3.42 1.75 -8.53
N PHE A 104 4.52 1.01 -8.64
CA PHE A 104 5.47 0.83 -7.56
C PHE A 104 6.87 1.24 -7.97
N GLU A 105 7.64 1.74 -7.02
CA GLU A 105 9.04 2.14 -7.17
C GLU A 105 9.89 1.39 -6.16
N LEU A 106 10.96 0.74 -6.64
CA LEU A 106 11.93 0.02 -5.81
C LEU A 106 13.01 0.99 -5.33
N THR A 107 12.76 1.65 -4.21
CA THR A 107 13.69 2.64 -3.64
C THR A 107 13.36 2.92 -2.17
N GLY A 108 14.31 3.51 -1.45
CA GLY A 108 14.11 3.98 -0.08
C GLY A 108 13.17 5.18 -0.02
N ALA A 109 12.39 5.27 1.05
CA ALA A 109 11.50 6.42 1.28
C ALA A 109 12.30 7.73 1.45
N GLU A 110 13.51 7.63 1.97
CA GLU A 110 14.48 8.71 2.15
C GLU A 110 15.08 9.23 0.84
N GLU A 111 15.02 8.45 -0.24
CA GLU A 111 15.58 8.81 -1.55
C GLU A 111 14.49 9.27 -2.54
N TYR A 112 13.24 8.82 -2.35
CA TYR A 112 12.15 9.13 -3.28
C TYR A 112 11.51 10.49 -3.01
N ALA A 113 11.81 11.46 -3.86
CA ALA A 113 11.20 12.79 -3.83
C ALA A 113 9.71 12.75 -4.19
N VAL A 114 8.90 13.58 -3.54
CA VAL A 114 7.47 13.70 -3.83
C VAL A 114 7.27 14.29 -5.24
N PRO A 115 6.65 13.55 -6.18
CA PRO A 115 6.35 14.05 -7.53
C PRO A 115 5.37 15.24 -7.51
N THR A 116 5.46 16.12 -8.51
CA THR A 116 4.62 17.34 -8.57
C THR A 116 3.12 17.07 -8.76
N ASP A 117 2.76 15.89 -9.28
CA ASP A 117 1.38 15.46 -9.49
C ASP A 117 0.81 14.64 -8.32
N VAL A 118 1.61 14.42 -7.26
CA VAL A 118 1.16 13.88 -5.97
C VAL A 118 0.58 14.99 -5.11
N ASP A 119 -0.63 14.78 -4.62
CA ASP A 119 -1.34 15.74 -3.77
C ASP A 119 -1.80 15.15 -2.43
N ARG A 120 -1.52 13.86 -2.18
CA ARG A 120 -1.78 13.16 -0.91
C ARG A 120 -0.62 12.22 -0.61
N CYS A 121 -0.17 12.20 0.63
CA CYS A 121 0.82 11.24 1.10
C CYS A 121 0.25 10.40 2.23
N TYR A 122 0.53 9.10 2.22
CA TYR A 122 0.23 8.16 3.27
C TYR A 122 1.53 7.63 3.86
N PHE A 123 1.58 7.62 5.20
CA PHE A 123 2.66 7.04 5.97
C PHE A 123 2.04 6.32 7.17
N LEU A 124 2.46 5.08 7.41
CA LEU A 124 2.11 4.41 8.65
C LEU A 124 3.19 4.69 9.70
N ILE A 125 2.89 5.55 10.67
CA ILE A 125 3.74 5.71 11.86
C ILE A 125 3.37 4.59 12.83
N ARG A 126 4.27 3.62 13.05
CA ARG A 126 4.19 2.77 14.23
C ARG A 126 4.60 3.64 15.43
N PHE A 127 3.62 4.09 16.20
CA PHE A 127 3.89 4.65 17.53
C PHE A 127 4.33 3.50 18.46
N LEU A 128 5.60 3.55 18.87
CA LEU A 128 6.26 2.86 20.00
C LEU A 128 5.98 1.36 20.18
#